data_AF-A0A950S164-F1
#
_entry.id   AF-A0A950S164-F1
#
_cell.length_a   1.000
_cell.length_b   1.000
_cell.length_c   1.000
_cell.angle_alpha   90.00
_cell.angle_beta   90.00
_cell.angle_gamma   90.00
#
_symmetry.space_group_name_H-M   'P 1'
#
loop_
_entity.id
_entity.type
_entity.pdbx_description
1 polymer ?
#
loop_
_entity_poly.entity_id
_entity_poly.type
_entity_poly.pdbx_seq_one_letter_code
_entity_poly.pdbx_strand_id
1 'polypeptide(L)'
;MKITRILAATFAVLLPLAVSATTLVIPASGTGPGANDSHWQTELTLHNLSASPVAATLTFHDALGSAGTSSISVAPRATVAIADVVASRFGRQAATGAIEVTFDSAFAQKLTVSSRTFNKSATGEFGQDIPAVDQSTLADAGSTIVLSGPSSTTDARFNFGVYADSAATIQWDLIRADGTIAASKEISYAAGTQTQYNTGLSTLFNAASQDNDTVHAIVTSGRAVAYGSVINNKSGDPSYVPGLIALPDTRLNFLGVAFGDSTSVNVPDANHDGVLDRSLDVQSGSWPIAFRIVVNSTTPATFELLNAPAQLRFYDANGGLTFWPDASSSGKTLNVKVRVTADGVTEIITIPFTIH
;
A
#
# COMPACT_ATOMS: atom_id res chain seq x y z
N MET A 1 6.59 69.31 33.11
CA MET A 1 5.64 68.38 32.47
C MET A 1 6.32 67.00 32.41
N LYS A 2 5.61 65.97 32.88
CA LYS A 2 5.75 64.48 32.77
C LYS A 2 7.00 63.93 32.05
N ILE A 3 7.58 62.79 32.45
CA ILE A 3 7.04 61.45 32.13
C ILE A 3 7.56 60.41 33.15
N THR A 4 6.62 59.78 33.85
CA THR A 4 6.80 58.58 34.66
C THR A 4 6.87 57.36 33.73
N ARG A 5 7.95 56.58 33.80
CA ARG A 5 8.09 55.32 33.04
C ARG A 5 7.23 54.23 33.70
N ILE A 6 6.17 53.82 33.02
CA ILE A 6 5.38 52.63 33.39
C ILE A 6 6.11 51.43 32.78
N LEU A 7 6.65 50.54 33.62
CA LEU A 7 7.04 49.20 33.20
C LEU A 7 5.76 48.37 33.03
N ALA A 8 5.40 48.07 31.79
CA ALA A 8 4.40 47.06 31.49
C ALA A 8 5.08 45.68 31.54
N ALA A 9 4.80 44.89 32.57
CA ALA A 9 5.17 43.49 32.62
C ALA A 9 4.20 42.70 31.72
N THR A 10 4.68 42.28 30.55
CA THR A 10 3.93 41.43 29.63
C THR A 10 3.93 40.00 30.21
N PHE A 11 2.79 39.55 30.74
CA PHE A 11 2.57 38.15 31.04
C PHE A 11 2.42 37.38 29.72
N ALA A 12 3.47 36.67 29.30
CA ALA A 12 3.37 35.69 28.22
C ALA A 12 2.65 34.45 28.78
N VAL A 13 1.41 34.21 28.32
CA VAL A 13 0.72 32.94 28.52
C VAL A 13 1.49 31.88 27.75
N LEU A 14 2.21 30.99 28.45
CA LEU A 14 2.74 29.77 27.85
C LEU A 14 1.55 28.89 27.47
N LEU A 15 1.21 28.87 26.19
CA LEU A 15 0.37 27.82 25.63
C LEU A 15 1.13 26.49 25.80
N PRO A 16 0.49 25.40 26.25
CA PRO A 16 1.14 24.09 26.27
C PRO A 16 1.57 23.76 24.85
N LEU A 17 2.88 23.60 24.64
CA LEU A 17 3.41 23.02 23.41
C LEU A 17 2.75 21.65 23.27
N ALA A 18 1.95 21.46 22.21
CA ALA A 18 1.49 20.14 21.85
C ALA A 18 2.73 19.29 21.61
N VAL A 19 2.99 18.32 22.50
CA VAL A 19 4.08 17.37 22.33
C VAL A 19 3.70 16.52 21.13
N SER A 20 4.41 16.73 20.02
CA SER A 20 4.28 15.88 18.84
C SER A 20 4.93 14.53 19.16
N ALA A 21 4.24 13.44 18.83
CA ALA A 21 4.72 12.08 19.05
C ALA A 21 5.01 11.39 17.73
N THR A 22 5.97 10.48 17.76
CA THR A 22 6.25 9.51 16.70
C THR A 22 5.85 8.13 17.22
N THR A 23 5.20 7.34 16.37
CA THR A 23 4.85 5.95 16.65
C THR A 23 5.49 5.05 15.61
N LEU A 24 6.20 4.04 16.08
CA LEU A 24 6.63 2.91 15.26
C LEU A 24 5.76 1.70 15.57
N VAL A 25 5.44 0.90 14.57
CA VAL A 25 4.60 -0.29 14.69
C VAL A 25 5.44 -1.52 14.35
N ILE A 26 5.49 -2.48 15.26
CA ILE A 26 5.89 -3.86 14.95
C ILE A 26 4.58 -4.61 14.64
N PRO A 27 4.32 -4.97 13.38
CA PRO A 27 3.00 -5.47 12.97
C PRO A 27 2.68 -6.87 13.50
N ALA A 28 3.71 -7.62 13.93
CA ALA A 28 3.56 -8.96 14.47
C ALA A 28 4.57 -9.24 15.59
N SER A 29 4.06 -9.81 16.66
CA SER A 29 4.78 -10.28 17.83
C SER A 29 3.95 -11.39 18.47
N GLY A 30 4.59 -12.23 19.26
CA GLY A 30 3.89 -13.26 20.02
C GLY A 30 4.75 -13.96 21.05
N THR A 31 4.06 -14.66 21.94
CA THR A 31 4.61 -15.59 22.92
C THR A 31 3.71 -16.82 23.02
N GLY A 32 4.28 -17.99 23.28
CA GLY A 32 3.54 -19.21 23.60
C GLY A 32 3.50 -20.28 22.49
N PRO A 33 2.70 -21.34 22.67
CA PRO A 33 2.68 -22.48 21.76
C PRO A 33 2.07 -22.13 20.39
N GLY A 34 2.58 -22.76 19.33
CA GLY A 34 2.06 -22.68 17.97
C GLY A 34 1.88 -24.06 17.34
N ALA A 35 1.57 -24.09 16.04
CA ALA A 35 1.42 -25.33 15.27
C ALA A 35 2.74 -26.13 15.21
N ASN A 36 2.65 -27.45 14.97
CA ASN A 36 3.80 -28.37 14.86
C ASN A 36 4.75 -28.29 16.06
N ASP A 37 4.21 -28.24 17.28
CA ASP A 37 4.96 -28.17 18.55
C ASP A 37 5.95 -27.00 18.65
N SER A 38 5.72 -25.93 17.87
CA SER A 38 6.51 -24.70 17.95
C SER A 38 6.21 -23.91 19.22
N HIS A 39 7.20 -23.16 19.70
CA HIS A 39 7.04 -22.23 20.81
C HIS A 39 7.61 -20.87 20.44
N TRP A 40 6.73 -19.88 20.28
CA TRP A 40 7.10 -18.57 19.77
C TRP A 40 7.47 -17.60 20.89
N GLN A 41 8.44 -16.75 20.63
CA GLN A 41 8.84 -15.63 21.50
C GLN A 41 9.22 -14.43 20.63
N THR A 42 9.02 -13.22 21.15
CA THR A 42 9.44 -11.98 20.48
C THR A 42 10.42 -11.20 21.34
N GLU A 43 11.59 -10.93 20.79
CA GLU A 43 12.56 -10.00 21.35
C GLU A 43 12.39 -8.61 20.75
N LEU A 44 12.51 -7.58 21.60
CA LEU A 44 12.47 -6.19 21.19
C LEU A 44 13.76 -5.48 21.61
N THR A 45 14.44 -4.85 20.66
CA THR A 45 15.67 -4.09 20.92
C THR A 45 15.49 -2.64 20.51
N LEU A 46 15.73 -1.73 21.46
CA LEU A 46 15.69 -0.29 21.26
C LEU A 46 17.09 0.29 21.46
N HIS A 47 17.54 1.15 20.54
CA HIS A 47 18.80 1.85 20.67
C HIS A 47 18.61 3.36 20.50
N ASN A 48 19.14 4.13 21.45
CA ASN A 48 19.04 5.58 21.49
C ASN A 48 20.34 6.21 21.02
N LEU A 49 20.35 6.76 19.81
CA LEU A 49 21.46 7.54 19.25
C LEU A 49 21.58 8.93 19.86
N SER A 50 20.62 9.43 20.63
CA SER A 50 20.69 10.80 21.14
C SER A 50 21.60 10.92 22.38
N ALA A 51 21.96 12.17 22.71
CA ALA A 51 22.69 12.51 23.93
C ALA A 51 21.77 12.70 25.15
N SER A 52 20.46 12.52 24.99
CA SER A 52 19.46 12.68 26.04
C SER A 52 18.74 11.34 26.26
N PRO A 53 18.21 11.05 27.46
CA PRO A 53 17.38 9.87 27.64
C PRO A 53 16.11 10.00 26.78
N VAL A 54 15.64 8.89 26.21
CA VAL A 54 14.39 8.82 25.46
C VAL A 54 13.40 7.98 26.25
N ALA A 55 12.28 8.60 26.63
CA ALA A 55 11.14 7.88 27.18
C ALA A 55 10.24 7.42 26.04
N ALA A 56 9.88 6.13 26.04
CA ALA A 56 8.95 5.54 25.10
C ALA A 56 7.87 4.74 25.84
N THR A 57 6.69 4.66 25.23
CA THR A 57 5.58 3.82 25.67
C THR A 57 5.40 2.70 24.66
N LEU A 58 5.41 1.47 25.15
CA LEU A 58 5.08 0.27 24.40
C LEU A 58 3.60 -0.03 24.61
N THR A 59 2.84 -0.24 23.55
CA THR A 59 1.43 -0.69 23.62
C THR A 59 1.30 -1.99 22.84
N PHE A 60 0.90 -3.06 23.51
CA PHE A 60 0.58 -4.33 22.84
C PHE A 60 -0.88 -4.32 22.40
N HIS A 61 -1.13 -4.78 21.19
CA HIS A 61 -2.46 -4.85 20.58
C HIS A 61 -2.74 -6.27 20.11
N ASP A 62 -3.84 -6.88 20.55
CA ASP A 62 -4.30 -8.18 20.08
C ASP A 62 -5.55 -8.05 19.20
N ALA A 63 -6.24 -9.17 18.91
CA ALA A 63 -7.44 -9.18 18.08
C ALA A 63 -8.62 -8.38 18.66
N LEU A 64 -8.60 -8.06 19.96
CA LEU A 64 -9.62 -7.28 20.67
C LEU A 64 -9.23 -5.81 20.84
N GLY A 65 -8.00 -5.43 20.49
CA GLY A 65 -7.49 -4.06 20.56
C GLY A 65 -6.29 -3.93 21.52
N SER A 66 -6.16 -2.76 22.15
CA SER A 66 -5.09 -2.52 23.13
C SER A 66 -5.20 -3.50 24.31
N ALA A 67 -4.12 -4.24 24.52
CA ALA A 67 -4.04 -5.37 25.43
C ALA A 67 -2.94 -5.21 26.49
N GLY A 68 -2.40 -4.01 26.66
CA GLY A 68 -1.47 -3.65 27.72
C GLY A 68 -0.48 -2.57 27.31
N THR A 69 0.03 -1.83 28.30
CA THR A 69 1.04 -0.78 28.08
C THR A 69 2.23 -0.96 29.02
N SER A 70 3.40 -0.52 28.58
CA SER A 70 4.64 -0.56 29.37
C SER A 70 5.51 0.64 29.02
N SER A 71 5.99 1.37 30.02
CA SER A 71 6.92 2.48 29.80
C SER A 71 8.37 2.02 29.89
N ILE A 72 9.22 2.56 29.01
CA ILE A 72 10.65 2.31 28.99
C ILE A 72 11.42 3.63 28.84
N SER A 73 12.56 3.73 29.52
CA SER A 73 13.50 4.83 29.34
C SER A 73 14.81 4.25 28.81
N VAL A 74 15.25 4.75 27.65
CA VAL A 74 16.52 4.35 27.02
C VAL A 74 17.52 5.48 27.27
N ALA A 75 18.55 5.19 28.07
CA ALA A 75 19.59 6.15 28.41
C ALA A 75 20.32 6.70 27.15
N PRO A 76 20.99 7.86 27.24
CA PRO A 76 21.79 8.39 26.14
C PRO A 76 22.78 7.34 25.60
N ARG A 77 22.84 7.17 24.27
CA ARG A 77 23.76 6.24 23.59
C ARG A 77 23.62 4.77 24.01
N ALA A 78 22.55 4.40 24.70
CA ALA A 78 22.36 3.06 25.23
C ALA A 78 21.45 2.20 24.36
N THR A 79 21.55 0.89 24.57
CA THR A 79 20.67 -0.12 23.99
C THR A 79 19.95 -0.84 25.11
N VAL A 80 18.64 -1.06 24.94
CA VAL A 80 17.85 -1.94 25.80
C VAL A 80 17.30 -3.08 24.96
N ALA A 81 17.64 -4.30 25.32
CA ALA A 81 17.04 -5.52 24.77
C ALA A 81 16.03 -6.07 25.79
N ILE A 82 14.85 -6.44 25.31
CA ILE A 82 13.76 -7.00 26.11
C ILE A 82 13.50 -8.41 25.59
N ALA A 83 13.88 -9.41 26.39
CA ALA A 83 13.58 -10.80 26.13
C ALA A 83 12.07 -11.06 26.30
N ASP A 84 11.49 -11.83 25.38
CA ASP A 84 10.05 -12.14 25.31
C ASP A 84 9.17 -10.96 25.76
N VAL A 85 9.18 -9.89 24.96
CA VAL A 85 8.52 -8.62 25.32
C VAL A 85 7.02 -8.82 25.60
N VAL A 86 6.38 -9.77 24.90
CA VAL A 86 4.96 -10.07 25.04
C VAL A 86 4.66 -10.64 26.43
N ALA A 87 5.49 -11.57 26.92
CA ALA A 87 5.35 -12.11 28.26
C ALA A 87 5.89 -11.17 29.35
N SER A 88 7.08 -10.62 29.18
CA SER A 88 7.81 -9.90 30.25
C SER A 88 7.26 -8.50 30.52
N ARG A 89 6.70 -7.82 29.51
CA ARG A 89 6.18 -6.44 29.65
C ARG A 89 4.66 -6.37 29.73
N PHE A 90 3.95 -7.31 29.11
CA PHE A 90 2.48 -7.29 29.05
C PHE A 90 1.83 -8.47 29.80
N GLY A 91 2.62 -9.36 30.41
CA GLY A 91 2.13 -10.45 31.27
C GLY A 91 1.38 -11.55 30.54
N ARG A 92 1.50 -11.64 29.21
CA ARG A 92 0.81 -12.63 28.38
C ARG A 92 1.60 -13.93 28.31
N GLN A 93 0.91 -15.08 28.38
CA GLN A 93 1.56 -16.40 28.34
C GLN A 93 1.34 -17.15 27.01
N ALA A 94 0.31 -16.74 26.27
CA ALA A 94 -0.01 -17.23 24.93
C ALA A 94 -0.77 -16.11 24.22
N ALA A 95 -0.10 -15.38 23.33
CA ALA A 95 -0.69 -14.26 22.62
C ALA A 95 0.07 -13.96 21.32
N THR A 96 -0.66 -13.43 20.35
CA THR A 96 -0.13 -12.84 19.12
C THR A 96 -0.73 -11.45 18.98
N GLY A 97 0.06 -10.50 18.50
CA GLY A 97 -0.36 -9.11 18.42
C GLY A 97 0.66 -8.18 17.79
N ALA A 98 0.32 -6.91 17.66
CA ALA A 98 1.23 -5.84 17.26
C ALA A 98 1.76 -5.10 18.48
N ILE A 99 2.89 -4.42 18.33
CA ILE A 99 3.43 -3.52 19.36
C ILE A 99 3.63 -2.14 18.74
N GLU A 100 2.97 -1.14 19.31
CA GLU A 100 3.29 0.26 19.06
C GLU A 100 4.38 0.73 20.01
N VAL A 101 5.30 1.55 19.51
CA VAL A 101 6.33 2.25 20.28
C VAL A 101 6.18 3.73 20.04
N THR A 102 5.59 4.44 21.00
CA THR A 102 5.32 5.87 20.92
C THR A 102 6.31 6.66 21.78
N PHE A 103 6.90 7.71 21.22
CA PHE A 103 7.88 8.57 21.88
C PHE A 103 7.84 9.99 21.30
N ASP A 104 8.54 10.93 21.94
CA ASP A 104 8.61 12.32 21.48
C ASP A 104 9.26 12.43 20.09
N SER A 105 8.60 13.14 19.17
CA SER A 105 9.03 13.25 17.77
C SER A 105 10.38 13.96 17.59
N ALA A 106 10.87 14.69 18.61
CA ALA A 106 12.24 15.20 18.66
C ALA A 106 13.32 14.08 18.56
N PHE A 107 12.92 12.82 18.78
CA PHE A 107 13.77 11.63 18.69
C PHE A 107 13.41 10.70 17.52
N ALA A 108 12.50 11.06 16.60
CA ALA A 108 12.05 10.21 15.48
C ALA A 108 13.21 9.56 14.69
N GLN A 109 14.29 10.30 14.48
CA GLN A 109 15.49 9.85 13.77
C GLN A 109 16.66 9.51 14.70
N LYS A 110 16.37 9.26 15.99
CA LYS A 110 17.37 9.01 17.04
C LYS A 110 17.06 7.78 17.89
N LEU A 111 15.82 7.30 17.90
CA LEU A 111 15.47 6.02 18.50
C LEU A 111 15.24 4.99 17.40
N THR A 112 16.06 3.94 17.37
CA THR A 112 15.86 2.81 16.45
C THR A 112 15.23 1.65 17.20
N VAL A 113 14.26 1.00 16.59
CA VAL A 113 13.56 -0.16 17.16
C VAL A 113 13.65 -1.32 16.19
N SER A 114 14.02 -2.49 16.69
CA SER A 114 14.07 -3.74 15.93
C SER A 114 13.42 -4.85 16.74
N SER A 115 12.85 -5.84 16.06
CA SER A 115 12.27 -7.00 16.71
C SER A 115 12.61 -8.28 15.97
N ARG A 116 12.69 -9.37 16.73
CA ARG A 116 12.88 -10.72 16.23
C ARG A 116 11.84 -11.63 16.84
N THR A 117 11.06 -12.30 16.01
CA THR A 117 10.09 -13.31 16.44
C THR A 117 10.60 -14.67 16.03
N PHE A 118 10.74 -15.59 16.99
CA PHE A 118 11.40 -16.87 16.75
C PHE A 118 10.67 -18.03 17.41
N ASN A 119 10.79 -19.18 16.78
CA ASN A 119 10.42 -20.48 17.31
C ASN A 119 11.59 -21.04 18.12
N LYS A 120 11.38 -21.27 19.41
CA LYS A 120 12.30 -21.89 20.34
C LYS A 120 12.03 -23.39 20.44
N SER A 121 13.02 -24.19 20.08
CA SER A 121 12.97 -25.65 20.14
C SER A 121 14.06 -26.21 21.05
N ALA A 122 13.98 -27.50 21.38
CA ALA A 122 15.04 -28.20 22.11
C ALA A 122 16.39 -28.20 21.38
N THR A 123 16.38 -28.01 20.05
CA THR A 123 17.57 -28.06 19.19
C THR A 123 18.10 -26.68 18.78
N GLY A 124 17.43 -25.59 19.17
CA GLY A 124 17.83 -24.23 18.82
C GLY A 124 16.66 -23.28 18.57
N GLU A 125 16.99 -22.05 18.17
CA GLU A 125 16.03 -20.97 17.88
C GLU A 125 16.08 -20.60 16.40
N PHE A 126 14.93 -20.64 15.74
CA PHE A 126 14.76 -20.26 14.34
C PHE A 126 13.83 -19.07 14.26
N GLY A 127 14.27 -17.97 13.64
CA GLY A 127 13.58 -16.70 13.80
C GLY A 127 13.67 -15.79 12.60
N GLN A 128 12.72 -14.86 12.55
CA GLN A 128 12.61 -13.84 11.53
C GLN A 128 12.67 -12.46 12.20
N ASP A 129 13.38 -11.54 11.57
CA ASP A 129 13.32 -10.14 11.95
C ASP A 129 12.04 -9.53 11.41
N ILE A 130 11.34 -8.78 12.27
CA ILE A 130 10.12 -8.05 11.91
C ILE A 130 10.41 -6.57 12.13
N PRO A 131 10.46 -5.77 11.05
CA PRO A 131 10.84 -4.38 11.14
C PRO A 131 9.79 -3.57 11.88
N ALA A 132 10.24 -2.59 12.67
CA ALA A 132 9.38 -1.53 13.15
C ALA A 132 9.16 -0.54 12.00
N VAL A 133 7.92 -0.34 11.59
CA VAL A 133 7.54 0.57 10.51
C VAL A 133 6.96 1.86 11.08
N ASP A 134 7.21 2.99 10.42
CA ASP A 134 6.66 4.27 10.87
C ASP A 134 5.15 4.31 10.59
N GLN A 135 4.35 4.67 11.60
CA GLN A 135 2.89 4.76 11.49
C GLN A 135 2.45 5.67 10.32
N SER A 136 3.24 6.69 10.00
CA SER A 136 2.96 7.61 8.89
C SER A 136 3.14 7.00 7.50
N THR A 137 3.81 5.84 7.40
CA THR A 137 4.10 5.13 6.14
C THR A 137 3.20 3.93 5.90
N LEU A 138 2.27 3.65 6.82
CA LEU A 138 1.32 2.55 6.65
C LEU A 138 0.37 2.82 5.49
N ALA A 139 -0.21 1.75 4.95
CA ALA A 139 -1.06 1.83 3.77
C ALA A 139 -2.38 2.51 4.13
N ASP A 140 -2.66 3.64 3.47
CA ASP A 140 -3.95 4.33 3.50
C ASP A 140 -4.92 3.73 2.45
N ALA A 141 -6.19 4.09 2.56
CA ALA A 141 -7.22 3.74 1.58
C ALA A 141 -6.78 4.03 0.13
N GLY A 142 -7.03 3.07 -0.77
CA GLY A 142 -6.58 3.07 -2.16
C GLY A 142 -5.25 2.34 -2.40
N SER A 143 -4.52 2.00 -1.34
CA SER A 143 -3.27 1.24 -1.45
C SER A 143 -3.53 -0.26 -1.59
N THR A 144 -2.68 -0.95 -2.36
CA THR A 144 -2.64 -2.42 -2.39
C THR A 144 -1.37 -2.91 -1.69
N ILE A 145 -1.52 -3.75 -0.67
CA ILE A 145 -0.39 -4.41 -0.01
C ILE A 145 -0.23 -5.80 -0.62
N VAL A 146 0.95 -6.11 -1.15
CA VAL A 146 1.25 -7.39 -1.80
C VAL A 146 2.06 -8.27 -0.86
N LEU A 147 1.61 -9.51 -0.67
CA LEU A 147 2.26 -10.54 0.14
C LEU A 147 2.53 -11.79 -0.70
N SER A 148 3.79 -12.07 -0.97
CA SER A 148 4.20 -13.26 -1.73
C SER A 148 4.16 -14.51 -0.85
N GLY A 149 3.45 -15.53 -1.30
CA GLY A 149 3.44 -16.86 -0.69
C GLY A 149 4.71 -17.66 -0.97
N PRO A 150 4.80 -18.90 -0.44
CA PRO A 150 5.95 -19.77 -0.63
C PRO A 150 6.04 -20.29 -2.07
N SER A 151 7.27 -20.56 -2.51
CA SER A 151 7.54 -21.24 -3.78
C SER A 151 7.20 -22.73 -3.76
N SER A 152 7.07 -23.34 -2.57
CA SER A 152 6.65 -24.73 -2.36
C SER A 152 5.75 -24.81 -1.13
N THR A 153 4.47 -25.11 -1.37
CA THR A 153 3.44 -25.29 -0.34
C THR A 153 3.55 -26.65 0.37
N THR A 154 4.30 -27.58 -0.20
CA THR A 154 4.63 -28.86 0.46
C THR A 154 5.67 -28.67 1.56
N ASP A 155 6.66 -27.79 1.33
CA ASP A 155 7.76 -27.55 2.27
C ASP A 155 7.42 -26.53 3.35
N ALA A 156 6.60 -25.53 3.01
CA ALA A 156 6.31 -24.43 3.91
C ALA A 156 4.82 -24.05 3.92
N ARG A 157 4.36 -23.59 5.08
CA ARG A 157 3.03 -22.98 5.25
C ARG A 157 3.13 -21.47 5.20
N PHE A 158 2.04 -20.83 4.77
CA PHE A 158 1.93 -19.39 4.74
C PHE A 158 0.94 -18.87 5.79
N ASN A 159 1.46 -18.05 6.69
CA ASN A 159 0.67 -17.26 7.62
C ASN A 159 0.73 -15.80 7.17
N PHE A 160 -0.34 -15.05 7.41
CA PHE A 160 -0.31 -13.60 7.25
C PHE A 160 -1.20 -12.95 8.28
N GLY A 161 -1.09 -11.64 8.40
CA GLY A 161 -1.89 -10.88 9.35
C GLY A 161 -1.94 -9.42 8.97
N VAL A 162 -2.73 -8.70 9.75
CA VAL A 162 -2.91 -7.26 9.62
C VAL A 162 -2.91 -6.62 11.00
N TYR A 163 -2.34 -5.43 11.07
CA TYR A 163 -2.59 -4.47 12.14
C TYR A 163 -3.34 -3.27 11.55
N ALA A 164 -4.50 -2.95 12.13
CA ALA A 164 -5.32 -1.82 11.72
C ALA A 164 -5.02 -0.63 12.63
N ASP A 165 -4.28 0.36 12.12
CA ASP A 165 -3.91 1.57 12.87
C ASP A 165 -5.14 2.46 13.14
N SER A 166 -6.00 2.57 12.13
CA SER A 166 -7.35 3.11 12.28
C SER A 166 -8.38 2.05 11.89
N ALA A 167 -9.66 2.33 12.13
CA ALA A 167 -10.72 1.44 11.66
C ALA A 167 -10.60 1.32 10.13
N ALA A 168 -10.39 0.10 9.65
CA ALA A 168 -10.00 -0.15 8.27
C ALA A 168 -10.81 -1.29 7.68
N THR A 169 -11.15 -1.17 6.40
CA THR A 169 -11.72 -2.27 5.60
C THR A 169 -10.70 -2.68 4.57
N ILE A 170 -10.45 -3.99 4.48
CA ILE A 170 -9.51 -4.57 3.52
C ILE A 170 -10.25 -5.60 2.68
N GLN A 171 -10.16 -5.41 1.37
CA GLN A 171 -10.46 -6.42 0.38
C GLN A 171 -9.23 -7.30 0.21
N TRP A 172 -9.34 -8.55 0.63
CA TRP A 172 -8.31 -9.56 0.44
C TRP A 172 -8.58 -10.32 -0.86
N ASP A 173 -7.57 -10.45 -1.71
CA ASP A 173 -7.63 -11.28 -2.91
C ASP A 173 -6.50 -12.31 -2.89
N LEU A 174 -6.84 -13.56 -3.23
CA LEU A 174 -5.89 -14.62 -3.48
C LEU A 174 -5.63 -14.71 -4.98
N ILE A 175 -4.39 -14.44 -5.37
CA ILE A 175 -3.91 -14.46 -6.75
C ILE A 175 -3.07 -15.71 -6.97
N ARG A 176 -3.37 -16.47 -8.02
CA ARG A 176 -2.56 -17.62 -8.43
C ARG A 176 -1.32 -17.18 -9.20
N ALA A 177 -0.37 -18.09 -9.37
CA ALA A 177 0.85 -17.85 -10.13
C ALA A 177 0.60 -17.41 -11.60
N ASP A 178 -0.55 -17.79 -12.18
CA ASP A 178 -0.96 -17.39 -13.54
C ASP A 178 -1.70 -16.04 -13.60
N GLY A 179 -1.85 -15.36 -12.45
CA GLY A 179 -2.53 -14.07 -12.33
C GLY A 179 -4.04 -14.17 -12.09
N THR A 180 -4.62 -15.37 -12.04
CA THR A 180 -6.05 -15.52 -11.77
C THR A 180 -6.40 -15.18 -10.32
N ILE A 181 -7.48 -14.42 -10.11
CA ILE A 181 -8.06 -14.20 -8.78
C ILE A 181 -8.86 -15.46 -8.41
N ALA A 182 -8.34 -16.25 -7.49
CA ALA A 182 -8.97 -17.49 -7.06
C ALA A 182 -10.09 -17.28 -6.03
N ALA A 183 -9.94 -16.27 -5.18
CA ALA A 183 -10.90 -15.95 -4.13
C ALA A 183 -10.72 -14.51 -3.65
N SER A 184 -11.81 -13.95 -3.13
CA SER A 184 -11.92 -12.57 -2.69
C SER A 184 -12.74 -12.48 -1.40
N LYS A 185 -12.29 -11.68 -0.43
CA LYS A 185 -12.95 -11.49 0.88
C LYS A 185 -12.77 -10.08 1.40
N GLU A 186 -13.87 -9.41 1.68
CA GLU A 186 -13.84 -8.13 2.39
C GLU A 186 -13.97 -8.36 3.90
N ILE A 187 -13.08 -7.73 4.69
CA ILE A 187 -13.12 -7.76 6.15
C ILE A 187 -12.88 -6.36 6.71
N SER A 188 -13.68 -5.99 7.70
CA SER A 188 -13.49 -4.78 8.51
C SER A 188 -12.79 -5.10 9.83
N TYR A 189 -11.81 -4.27 10.16
CA TYR A 189 -11.00 -4.34 11.36
C TYR A 189 -11.23 -3.08 12.20
N ALA A 190 -11.40 -3.25 13.51
CA ALA A 190 -11.47 -2.11 14.43
C ALA A 190 -10.08 -1.46 14.59
N ALA A 191 -10.06 -0.18 14.93
CA ALA A 191 -8.81 0.54 15.18
C ALA A 191 -8.03 -0.11 16.33
N GLY A 192 -6.71 -0.23 16.16
CA GLY A 192 -5.80 -0.82 17.12
C GLY A 192 -5.94 -2.34 17.25
N THR A 193 -6.58 -3.06 16.33
CA THR A 193 -6.61 -4.53 16.40
C THR A 193 -5.52 -5.16 15.54
N GLN A 194 -4.99 -6.29 16.02
CA GLN A 194 -4.09 -7.14 15.25
C GLN A 194 -4.76 -8.50 15.01
N THR A 195 -4.92 -8.87 13.74
CA THR A 195 -5.51 -10.16 13.36
C THR A 195 -4.48 -11.01 12.64
N GLN A 196 -4.24 -12.22 13.15
CA GLN A 196 -3.38 -13.24 12.54
C GLN A 196 -4.23 -14.33 11.88
N TYR A 197 -3.93 -14.61 10.62
CA TYR A 197 -4.47 -15.76 9.87
C TYR A 197 -3.41 -16.86 9.78
N ASN A 198 -3.49 -17.80 10.71
CA ASN A 198 -2.73 -19.04 10.60
C ASN A 198 -3.32 -19.88 9.46
N THR A 199 -2.48 -20.38 8.56
CA THR A 199 -2.93 -21.04 7.32
C THR A 199 -3.99 -20.22 6.60
N GLY A 200 -3.69 -18.94 6.37
CA GLY A 200 -4.71 -17.95 6.01
C GLY A 200 -5.45 -18.25 4.70
N LEU A 201 -4.84 -18.98 3.77
CA LEU A 201 -5.51 -19.40 2.53
C LEU A 201 -6.73 -20.28 2.81
N SER A 202 -6.65 -21.22 3.75
CA SER A 202 -7.79 -22.05 4.12
C SER A 202 -8.76 -21.32 5.05
N THR A 203 -8.26 -20.54 6.01
CA THR A 203 -9.11 -19.93 7.05
C THR A 203 -9.84 -18.67 6.58
N LEU A 204 -9.22 -17.85 5.73
CA LEU A 204 -9.82 -16.65 5.17
C LEU A 204 -10.57 -16.95 3.87
N PHE A 205 -9.91 -17.61 2.92
CA PHE A 205 -10.44 -17.77 1.56
C PHE A 205 -11.20 -19.08 1.34
N ASN A 206 -11.11 -20.05 2.26
CA ASN A 206 -11.57 -21.43 2.04
C ASN A 206 -10.97 -22.04 0.75
N ALA A 207 -9.69 -21.76 0.50
CA ALA A 207 -8.97 -22.19 -0.69
C ALA A 207 -7.74 -23.02 -0.31
N ALA A 208 -7.39 -23.99 -1.16
CA ALA A 208 -6.12 -24.70 -1.05
C ALA A 208 -4.96 -23.78 -1.47
N SER A 209 -3.83 -23.92 -0.77
CA SER A 209 -2.58 -23.27 -1.13
C SER A 209 -1.97 -23.90 -2.38
N GLN A 210 -1.43 -23.06 -3.25
CA GLN A 210 -0.64 -23.45 -4.40
C GLN A 210 0.70 -22.70 -4.40
N ASP A 211 1.66 -23.27 -5.11
CA ASP A 211 3.01 -22.72 -5.21
C ASP A 211 2.97 -21.35 -5.90
N ASN A 212 3.68 -20.38 -5.32
CA ASN A 212 3.74 -19.00 -5.80
C ASN A 212 2.38 -18.26 -5.79
N ASP A 213 1.43 -18.69 -4.96
CA ASP A 213 0.27 -17.86 -4.62
C ASP A 213 0.72 -16.50 -4.07
N THR A 214 -0.04 -15.45 -4.38
CA THR A 214 0.14 -14.10 -3.84
C THR A 214 -1.15 -13.64 -3.18
N VAL A 215 -1.05 -12.96 -2.05
CA VAL A 215 -2.20 -12.35 -1.37
C VAL A 215 -2.12 -10.85 -1.51
N HIS A 216 -3.17 -10.23 -2.04
CA HIS A 216 -3.35 -8.78 -2.04
C HIS A 216 -4.24 -8.39 -0.87
N ALA A 217 -3.83 -7.37 -0.13
CA ALA A 217 -4.63 -6.65 0.86
C ALA A 217 -4.89 -5.23 0.33
N ILE A 218 -6.03 -5.03 -0.30
CA ILE A 218 -6.46 -3.75 -0.85
C ILE A 218 -7.17 -2.98 0.27
N VAL A 219 -6.56 -1.90 0.75
CA VAL A 219 -7.15 -1.07 1.81
C VAL A 219 -8.24 -0.21 1.17
N THR A 220 -9.51 -0.52 1.43
CA THR A 220 -10.64 0.22 0.86
C THR A 220 -11.07 1.39 1.75
N SER A 221 -10.79 1.31 3.06
CA SER A 221 -10.96 2.41 4.00
C SER A 221 -9.94 2.33 5.14
N GLY A 222 -9.68 3.46 5.80
CA GLY A 222 -8.79 3.54 6.95
C GLY A 222 -7.31 3.40 6.59
N ARG A 223 -6.55 2.89 7.56
CA ARG A 223 -5.09 2.72 7.50
C ARG A 223 -4.69 1.43 8.18
N ALA A 224 -3.85 0.65 7.52
CA ALA A 224 -3.39 -0.63 8.02
C ALA A 224 -2.00 -1.02 7.51
N VAL A 225 -1.41 -2.02 8.14
CA VAL A 225 -0.24 -2.74 7.64
C VAL A 225 -0.54 -4.23 7.63
N ALA A 226 -0.25 -4.88 6.50
CA ALA A 226 -0.32 -6.33 6.38
C ALA A 226 1.09 -6.92 6.26
N TYR A 227 1.25 -8.15 6.69
CA TYR A 227 2.51 -8.87 6.68
C TYR A 227 2.26 -10.35 6.47
N GLY A 228 3.29 -11.09 6.04
CA GLY A 228 3.28 -12.54 5.95
C GLY A 228 4.44 -13.18 6.70
N SER A 229 4.36 -14.49 6.85
CA SER A 229 5.43 -15.35 7.35
C SER A 229 5.32 -16.71 6.67
N VAL A 230 6.36 -17.07 5.93
CA VAL A 230 6.52 -18.41 5.34
C VAL A 230 7.30 -19.26 6.34
N ILE A 231 6.72 -20.37 6.78
CA ILE A 231 7.31 -21.20 7.84
C ILE A 231 7.56 -22.59 7.30
N ASN A 232 8.81 -23.05 7.34
CA ASN A 232 9.14 -24.42 6.96
C ASN A 232 8.40 -25.41 7.87
N ASN A 233 7.66 -26.35 7.28
CA ASN A 233 6.80 -27.26 8.03
C ASN A 233 7.58 -28.27 8.89
N LYS A 234 8.81 -28.59 8.50
CA LYS A 234 9.67 -29.57 9.18
C LYS A 234 10.50 -28.95 10.31
N SER A 235 11.16 -27.82 10.07
CA SER A 235 12.00 -27.17 11.09
C SER A 235 11.26 -26.14 11.94
N GLY A 236 10.15 -25.59 11.43
CA GLY A 236 9.50 -24.42 12.02
C GLY A 236 10.28 -23.13 11.80
N ASP A 237 11.23 -23.11 10.85
CA ASP A 237 12.03 -21.92 10.51
C ASP A 237 11.21 -20.89 9.74
N PRO A 238 11.00 -19.68 10.28
CA PRO A 238 10.21 -18.64 9.63
C PRO A 238 11.03 -17.71 8.74
N SER A 239 10.41 -17.23 7.67
CA SER A 239 10.89 -16.11 6.85
C SER A 239 9.82 -15.04 6.80
N TYR A 240 10.20 -13.81 7.15
CA TYR A 240 9.29 -12.67 7.13
C TYR A 240 8.97 -12.28 5.69
N VAL A 241 7.69 -12.11 5.39
CA VAL A 241 7.21 -11.60 4.11
C VAL A 241 6.73 -10.17 4.35
N PRO A 242 7.46 -9.15 3.88
CA PRO A 242 7.04 -7.77 4.04
C PRO A 242 5.78 -7.50 3.20
N GLY A 243 4.86 -6.69 3.76
CA GLY A 243 3.80 -6.06 2.99
C GLY A 243 4.37 -4.97 2.09
N LEU A 244 4.49 -5.26 0.79
CA LEU A 244 4.96 -4.28 -0.17
C LEU A 244 3.77 -3.45 -0.65
N ILE A 245 3.80 -2.15 -0.38
CA ILE A 245 2.78 -1.23 -0.87
C ILE A 245 3.02 -1.02 -2.37
N ALA A 246 2.09 -1.52 -3.18
CA ALA A 246 1.96 -1.22 -4.59
C ALA A 246 0.77 -0.28 -4.78
N LEU A 247 0.96 0.72 -5.63
CA LEU A 247 -0.19 1.47 -6.14
C LEU A 247 -0.89 0.58 -7.17
N PRO A 248 -2.24 0.50 -7.15
CA PRO A 248 -2.95 -0.13 -8.24
C PRO A 248 -2.54 0.53 -9.56
N ASP A 249 -2.36 -0.25 -10.62
CA ASP A 249 -2.19 0.27 -11.99
C ASP A 249 -3.56 0.78 -12.46
N THR A 250 -3.97 1.94 -11.92
CA THR A 250 -5.25 2.57 -12.23
C THR A 250 -5.12 3.20 -13.61
N ARG A 251 -5.41 2.41 -14.63
CA ARG A 251 -5.47 2.92 -16.00
C ARG A 251 -6.80 3.57 -16.30
N LEU A 252 -6.78 4.59 -17.15
CA LEU A 252 -8.00 5.07 -17.74
C LEU A 252 -8.51 3.96 -18.66
N ASN A 253 -9.78 3.58 -18.52
CA ASN A 253 -10.37 2.57 -19.39
C ASN A 253 -10.65 3.17 -20.78
N PHE A 254 -9.59 3.31 -21.58
CA PHE A 254 -9.67 3.72 -22.97
C PHE A 254 -10.22 2.57 -23.79
N LEU A 255 -11.45 2.71 -24.27
CA LEU A 255 -12.11 1.65 -25.04
C LEU A 255 -11.68 1.65 -26.50
N GLY A 256 -11.27 2.81 -27.01
CA GLY A 256 -10.81 3.00 -28.38
C GLY A 256 -11.38 4.26 -29.05
N VAL A 257 -11.45 4.24 -30.38
CA VAL A 257 -11.97 5.37 -31.17
C VAL A 257 -13.20 4.96 -31.98
N ALA A 258 -14.19 5.83 -31.96
CA ALA A 258 -15.39 5.77 -32.80
C ALA A 258 -15.29 6.75 -33.98
N PHE A 259 -15.89 6.41 -35.12
CA PHE A 259 -16.09 7.36 -36.21
C PHE A 259 -17.31 8.23 -35.93
N GLY A 260 -17.21 9.53 -36.24
CA GLY A 260 -18.26 10.50 -35.98
C GLY A 260 -18.45 10.81 -34.49
N ASP A 261 -19.70 11.04 -34.08
CA ASP A 261 -20.07 11.42 -32.71
C ASP A 261 -20.54 10.23 -31.84
N SER A 262 -20.49 9.02 -32.37
CA SER A 262 -20.88 7.77 -31.72
C SER A 262 -20.05 7.43 -30.49
N THR A 263 -20.64 6.69 -29.55
CA THR A 263 -19.93 6.03 -28.44
C THR A 263 -19.61 4.56 -28.72
N SER A 264 -20.10 4.02 -29.85
CA SER A 264 -19.78 2.66 -30.30
C SER A 264 -18.37 2.63 -30.89
N VAL A 265 -17.46 1.90 -30.26
CA VAL A 265 -16.06 1.79 -30.65
C VAL A 265 -15.92 1.07 -32.00
N ASN A 266 -15.22 1.70 -32.94
CA ASN A 266 -14.90 1.12 -34.23
C ASN A 266 -13.50 0.49 -34.26
N VAL A 267 -12.56 1.12 -33.56
CA VAL A 267 -11.19 0.65 -33.42
C VAL A 267 -10.86 0.56 -31.93
N PRO A 268 -10.77 -0.66 -31.36
CA PRO A 268 -10.55 -0.83 -29.94
C PRO A 268 -9.07 -0.68 -29.54
N ASP A 269 -8.88 -0.39 -28.26
CA ASP A 269 -7.69 -0.75 -27.49
C ASP A 269 -8.08 -1.97 -26.62
N ALA A 270 -7.96 -3.17 -27.19
CA ALA A 270 -8.47 -4.39 -26.56
C ALA A 270 -7.57 -4.89 -25.41
N ASN A 271 -6.29 -4.54 -25.44
CA ASN A 271 -5.34 -4.88 -24.38
C ASN A 271 -5.27 -3.80 -23.28
N HIS A 272 -5.99 -2.69 -23.44
CA HIS A 272 -6.05 -1.55 -22.52
C HIS A 272 -4.67 -1.00 -22.19
N ASP A 273 -3.80 -0.94 -23.20
CA ASP A 273 -2.43 -0.46 -23.05
C ASP A 273 -2.27 1.04 -23.29
N GLY A 274 -3.36 1.72 -23.65
CA GLY A 274 -3.38 3.13 -24.00
C GLY A 274 -2.99 3.38 -25.46
N VAL A 275 -2.83 2.36 -26.29
CA VAL A 275 -2.52 2.45 -27.72
C VAL A 275 -3.61 1.71 -28.51
N LEU A 276 -4.15 2.34 -29.56
CA LEU A 276 -5.08 1.62 -30.42
C LEU A 276 -4.40 0.42 -31.08
N ASP A 277 -5.09 -0.73 -31.09
CA ASP A 277 -4.59 -1.98 -31.67
C ASP A 277 -4.32 -1.90 -33.18
N ARG A 278 -4.91 -0.91 -33.84
CA ARG A 278 -4.69 -0.61 -35.27
C ARG A 278 -4.79 0.88 -35.54
N SER A 279 -4.21 1.28 -36.67
CA SER A 279 -4.29 2.65 -37.16
C SER A 279 -5.70 3.03 -37.62
N LEU A 280 -6.05 4.29 -37.44
CA LEU A 280 -7.20 4.92 -38.08
C LEU A 280 -6.83 5.34 -39.49
N ASP A 281 -7.50 4.74 -40.47
CA ASP A 281 -7.35 5.11 -41.86
C ASP A 281 -8.04 6.44 -42.14
N VAL A 282 -7.29 7.39 -42.69
CA VAL A 282 -7.79 8.73 -43.02
C VAL A 282 -7.40 9.12 -44.43
N GLN A 283 -8.35 9.62 -45.19
CA GLN A 283 -8.07 10.10 -46.55
C GLN A 283 -7.61 11.55 -46.51
N SER A 284 -6.54 11.84 -47.23
CA SER A 284 -6.16 13.21 -47.57
C SER A 284 -7.21 13.83 -48.50
N GLY A 285 -7.60 15.08 -48.26
CA GLY A 285 -8.67 15.69 -49.04
C GLY A 285 -9.26 16.97 -48.44
N SER A 286 -10.33 17.46 -49.07
CA SER A 286 -10.94 18.76 -48.75
C SER A 286 -11.94 18.73 -47.58
N TRP A 287 -12.26 17.55 -47.04
CA TRP A 287 -13.27 17.40 -46.00
C TRP A 287 -12.67 16.80 -44.73
N PRO A 288 -12.95 17.37 -43.55
CA PRO A 288 -12.47 16.83 -42.30
C PRO A 288 -13.19 15.51 -41.97
N ILE A 289 -12.42 14.55 -41.47
CA ILE A 289 -12.95 13.29 -40.93
C ILE A 289 -13.08 13.46 -39.42
N ALA A 290 -14.25 13.09 -38.88
CA ALA A 290 -14.56 13.22 -37.47
C ALA A 290 -14.43 11.87 -36.75
N PHE A 291 -13.91 11.93 -35.52
CA PHE A 291 -13.72 10.79 -34.64
C PHE A 291 -14.10 11.19 -33.21
N ARG A 292 -14.38 10.20 -32.37
CA ARG A 292 -14.54 10.38 -30.93
C ARG A 292 -13.64 9.43 -30.17
N ILE A 293 -12.88 9.97 -29.22
CA ILE A 293 -12.16 9.18 -28.22
C ILE A 293 -13.19 8.67 -27.21
N VAL A 294 -13.28 7.35 -27.05
CA VAL A 294 -14.24 6.72 -26.13
C VAL A 294 -13.48 6.21 -24.92
N VAL A 295 -13.83 6.75 -23.75
CA VAL A 295 -13.29 6.34 -22.46
C VAL A 295 -14.45 5.96 -21.55
N ASN A 296 -14.26 4.91 -20.77
CA ASN A 296 -15.23 4.48 -19.77
C ASN A 296 -14.81 5.06 -18.42
N SER A 297 -15.49 6.12 -18.00
CA SER A 297 -15.21 6.83 -16.75
C SER A 297 -16.50 7.22 -16.02
N THR A 298 -16.42 7.37 -14.71
CA THR A 298 -17.54 7.82 -13.86
C THR A 298 -17.68 9.34 -13.84
N THR A 299 -16.60 10.06 -14.10
CA THR A 299 -16.53 11.51 -14.23
C THR A 299 -16.28 11.92 -15.68
N PRO A 300 -16.68 13.14 -16.10
CA PRO A 300 -16.39 13.64 -17.43
C PRO A 300 -14.89 13.70 -17.70
N ALA A 301 -14.46 13.10 -18.80
CA ALA A 301 -13.07 13.13 -19.22
C ALA A 301 -12.69 14.48 -19.84
N THR A 302 -11.45 14.90 -19.63
CA THR A 302 -10.84 16.06 -20.32
C THR A 302 -9.73 15.59 -21.24
N PHE A 303 -9.53 16.31 -22.35
CA PHE A 303 -8.63 15.89 -23.43
C PHE A 303 -7.71 17.02 -23.87
N GLU A 304 -6.44 16.70 -24.12
CA GLU A 304 -5.43 17.65 -24.59
C GLU A 304 -4.53 16.98 -25.63
N LEU A 305 -4.37 17.60 -26.80
CA LEU A 305 -3.45 17.13 -27.84
C LEU A 305 -2.01 17.51 -27.48
N LEU A 306 -1.11 16.53 -27.40
CA LEU A 306 0.29 16.76 -27.01
C LEU A 306 1.22 16.93 -28.21
N ASN A 307 0.93 16.22 -29.30
CA ASN A 307 1.69 16.29 -30.55
C ASN A 307 0.74 16.10 -31.74
N ALA A 308 -0.02 17.16 -32.04
CA ALA A 308 -0.94 17.18 -33.16
C ALA A 308 -0.47 18.13 -34.26
N PRO A 309 -0.64 17.76 -35.55
CA PRO A 309 -0.50 18.71 -36.65
C PRO A 309 -1.63 19.75 -36.57
N ALA A 310 -1.43 20.92 -37.21
CA ALA A 310 -2.43 21.99 -37.21
C ALA A 310 -3.79 21.57 -37.81
N GLN A 311 -3.77 20.52 -38.63
CA GLN A 311 -4.93 19.91 -39.27
C GLN A 311 -5.75 19.00 -38.36
N LEU A 312 -5.32 18.78 -37.12
CA LEU A 312 -6.01 17.96 -36.13
C LEU A 312 -6.38 18.81 -34.93
N ARG A 313 -7.68 18.84 -34.59
CA ARG A 313 -8.17 19.57 -33.41
C ARG A 313 -9.40 18.93 -32.81
N PHE A 314 -9.60 19.17 -31.52
CA PHE A 314 -10.89 18.93 -30.89
C PHE A 314 -11.94 19.91 -31.42
N TYR A 315 -13.14 19.41 -31.68
CA TYR A 315 -14.32 20.23 -32.01
C TYR A 315 -15.33 20.27 -30.86
N ASP A 316 -15.19 19.39 -29.86
CA ASP A 316 -15.98 19.41 -28.63
C ASP A 316 -15.11 19.03 -27.40
N ALA A 317 -15.66 19.25 -26.20
CA ALA A 317 -15.00 18.91 -24.94
C ALA A 317 -15.09 17.42 -24.57
N ASN A 318 -15.87 16.63 -25.31
CA ASN A 318 -16.18 15.23 -25.04
C ASN A 318 -15.31 14.27 -25.88
N GLY A 319 -14.12 14.72 -26.29
CA GLY A 319 -13.16 13.90 -27.05
C GLY A 319 -13.43 13.82 -28.55
N GLY A 320 -14.31 14.67 -29.09
CA GLY A 320 -14.56 14.78 -30.53
C GLY A 320 -13.41 15.45 -31.27
N LEU A 321 -12.76 14.72 -32.18
CA LEU A 321 -11.64 15.15 -33.00
C LEU A 321 -12.03 15.30 -34.47
N THR A 322 -11.49 16.33 -35.12
CA THR A 322 -11.53 16.46 -36.59
C THR A 322 -10.12 16.44 -37.14
N PHE A 323 -9.90 15.68 -38.20
CA PHE A 323 -8.62 15.60 -38.91
C PHE A 323 -8.82 15.83 -40.41
N TRP A 324 -8.05 16.74 -41.01
CA TRP A 324 -8.05 16.99 -42.45
C TRP A 324 -6.60 17.01 -43.00
N PRO A 325 -5.96 15.84 -43.15
CA PRO A 325 -4.58 15.80 -43.64
C PRO A 325 -4.48 16.34 -45.07
N ASP A 326 -3.41 17.10 -45.32
CA ASP A 326 -3.13 17.59 -46.67
C ASP A 326 -2.63 16.47 -47.59
N ALA A 327 -2.71 16.71 -48.91
CA ALA A 327 -2.24 15.76 -49.92
C ALA A 327 -0.75 15.41 -49.76
N SER A 328 0.06 16.30 -49.16
CA SER A 328 1.49 16.06 -48.92
C SER A 328 1.75 15.04 -47.79
N SER A 329 0.71 14.69 -47.05
CA SER A 329 0.74 13.75 -45.95
C SER A 329 0.30 12.33 -46.36
N SER A 330 -0.19 12.14 -47.60
CA SER A 330 -0.54 10.83 -48.15
C SER A 330 0.65 9.86 -48.10
N GLY A 331 0.39 8.62 -47.70
CA GLY A 331 1.37 7.55 -47.52
C GLY A 331 2.17 7.62 -46.21
N LYS A 332 1.86 8.56 -45.30
CA LYS A 332 2.54 8.69 -43.99
C LYS A 332 1.71 8.14 -42.84
N THR A 333 2.41 7.72 -41.79
CA THR A 333 1.82 7.37 -40.49
C THR A 333 2.07 8.48 -39.49
N LEU A 334 1.06 8.80 -38.68
CA LEU A 334 1.13 9.81 -37.62
C LEU A 334 0.66 9.21 -36.30
N ASN A 335 1.51 9.25 -35.27
CA ASN A 335 1.13 8.84 -33.92
C ASN A 335 0.77 10.06 -33.07
N VAL A 336 -0.53 10.28 -32.88
CA VAL A 336 -1.04 11.37 -32.07
C VAL A 336 -1.15 10.92 -30.63
N LYS A 337 -0.55 11.69 -29.72
CA LYS A 337 -0.66 11.52 -28.28
C LYS A 337 -1.69 12.48 -27.73
N VAL A 338 -2.60 11.94 -26.96
CA VAL A 338 -3.65 12.70 -26.28
C VAL A 338 -3.50 12.47 -24.80
N ARG A 339 -3.35 13.53 -24.02
CA ARG A 339 -3.49 13.46 -22.57
C ARG A 339 -4.98 13.42 -22.25
N VAL A 340 -5.39 12.42 -21.50
CA VAL A 340 -6.77 12.23 -21.06
C VAL A 340 -6.80 12.15 -19.55
N THR A 341 -7.69 12.93 -18.94
CA THR A 341 -7.86 12.94 -17.48
C THR A 341 -9.32 12.66 -17.14
N ALA A 342 -9.57 11.58 -16.39
CA ALA A 342 -10.87 11.25 -15.81
C ALA A 342 -10.67 10.40 -14.54
N ASP A 343 -11.63 10.42 -13.63
CA ASP A 343 -11.64 9.62 -12.39
C ASP A 343 -10.38 9.79 -11.52
N GLY A 344 -9.75 10.97 -11.59
CA GLY A 344 -8.49 11.26 -10.89
C GLY A 344 -7.24 10.66 -11.54
N VAL A 345 -7.39 9.93 -12.65
CA VAL A 345 -6.33 9.33 -13.45
C VAL A 345 -6.00 10.24 -14.62
N THR A 346 -4.71 10.42 -14.93
CA THR A 346 -4.26 11.13 -16.13
C THR A 346 -3.31 10.24 -16.91
N GLU A 347 -3.66 9.95 -18.15
CA GLU A 347 -2.88 9.08 -19.04
C GLU A 347 -2.63 9.72 -20.39
N ILE A 348 -1.62 9.21 -21.09
CA ILE A 348 -1.32 9.58 -22.46
C ILE A 348 -1.70 8.40 -23.34
N ILE A 349 -2.78 8.54 -24.10
CA ILE A 349 -3.16 7.56 -25.11
C ILE A 349 -2.49 7.87 -26.45
N THR A 350 -2.24 6.86 -27.26
CA THR A 350 -1.64 6.98 -28.59
C THR A 350 -2.61 6.50 -29.66
N ILE A 351 -2.94 7.39 -30.59
CA ILE A 351 -3.80 7.14 -31.73
C ILE A 351 -2.93 7.15 -33.00
N PRO A 352 -2.61 5.97 -33.56
CA PRO A 352 -1.93 5.88 -34.85
C PRO A 352 -2.91 6.18 -35.98
N PHE A 353 -2.51 7.03 -36.92
CA PHE A 353 -3.24 7.36 -38.14
C PHE A 353 -2.43 6.91 -39.35
N THR A 354 -3.10 6.28 -40.32
CA THR A 354 -2.55 5.98 -41.65
C THR A 354 -3.24 6.88 -42.67
N ILE A 355 -2.45 7.74 -43.32
CA ILE A 355 -2.97 8.74 -44.24
C ILE A 355 -2.88 8.21 -45.67
N HIS A 356 -4.04 8.15 -46.34
CA HIS A 356 -4.18 7.70 -47.73
C HIS A 356 -4.27 8.86 -48.70
#